data_AF-A0A9D1KC41-F1
#
_entry.id   AF-A0A9D1KC41-F1
#
_cell.length_a   1.000
_cell.length_b   1.000
_cell.length_c   1.000
_cell.angle_alpha   90.00
_cell.angle_beta   90.00
_cell.angle_gamma   90.00
#
_symmetry.space_group_name_H-M   'P 1'
#
loop_
_entity.id
_entity.type
_entity.pdbx_description
1 polymer ?
#
loop_
_entity_poly.entity_id
_entity_poly.type
_entity_poly.pdbx_seq_one_letter_code
_entity_poly.pdbx_strand_id
1 'polypeptide(L)'
;MNNCLKEKRLEKGYSQLELAEIAKVSRATIIRIEQGNLKYLKSDTMLKLALALDSDISDIFFKDFVMQTQQNSDISGDYEVEEGR
;
A
#
# COMPACT_ATOMS: atom_id res chain seq x y z
N MET A 1 11.10 -1.28 -0.14
CA MET A 1 9.74 -0.69 -0.14
C MET A 1 8.80 -1.78 -0.60
N ASN A 2 7.82 -2.15 0.23
CA ASN A 2 6.74 -3.03 -0.18
C ASN A 2 5.80 -2.26 -1.11
N ASN A 3 5.36 -2.87 -2.21
CA ASN A 3 4.43 -2.27 -3.15
C ASN A 3 3.54 -3.36 -3.78
N CYS A 4 2.37 -2.99 -4.26
CA CYS A 4 1.45 -3.89 -4.97
C CYS A 4 1.29 -3.49 -6.46
N LEU A 5 2.31 -2.86 -7.06
CA LEU A 5 2.23 -2.36 -8.44
C LEU A 5 1.80 -3.45 -9.42
N LYS A 6 2.30 -4.68 -9.23
CA LYS A 6 1.95 -5.84 -10.07
C LYS A 6 0.46 -6.17 -9.99
N GLU A 7 -0.11 -6.16 -8.78
CA GLU A 7 -1.54 -6.46 -8.56
C GLU A 7 -2.40 -5.41 -9.27
N LYS A 8 -2.12 -4.13 -9.02
CA LYS A 8 -2.83 -3.01 -9.66
C LYS A 8 -2.72 -3.01 -11.18
N ARG A 9 -1.55 -3.34 -11.71
CA ARG A 9 -1.34 -3.47 -13.17
C ARG A 9 -2.21 -4.59 -13.77
N LEU A 10 -2.28 -5.74 -13.11
CA LEU A 10 -3.07 -6.88 -13.57
C LEU A 10 -4.58 -6.62 -13.44
N GLU A 11 -5.02 -5.90 -12.40
CA GLU A 11 -6.42 -5.44 -12.26
C GLU A 11 -6.87 -4.58 -13.46
N LYS A 12 -5.96 -3.76 -14.00
CA LYS A 12 -6.21 -2.97 -15.21
C LYS A 12 -6.02 -3.75 -16.52
N GLY A 13 -5.56 -4.99 -16.46
CA GLY A 13 -5.32 -5.83 -17.64
C GLY A 13 -4.08 -5.44 -18.45
N TYR A 14 -3.15 -4.66 -17.89
CA TYR A 14 -1.96 -4.20 -18.61
C TYR A 14 -0.79 -5.19 -18.51
N SER A 15 -0.04 -5.36 -19.60
CA SER A 15 1.32 -5.88 -19.58
C SER A 15 2.29 -4.87 -18.97
N GLN A 16 3.50 -5.32 -18.62
CA GLN A 16 4.56 -4.43 -18.13
C GLN A 16 4.98 -3.38 -19.16
N LEU A 17 4.88 -3.70 -20.45
CA LEU A 17 5.22 -2.76 -21.53
C LEU A 17 4.13 -1.69 -21.64
N GLU A 18 2.86 -2.08 -21.67
CA GLU A 18 1.73 -1.16 -21.77
C GLU A 18 1.70 -0.18 -20.59
N LEU A 19 1.87 -0.66 -19.35
CA LEU A 19 1.96 0.25 -18.19
C LEU A 19 3.13 1.24 -18.34
N ALA A 20 4.27 0.79 -18.86
CA ALA A 20 5.43 1.65 -19.05
C ALA A 20 5.16 2.76 -20.08
N GLU A 21 4.48 2.42 -21.17
CA GLU A 21 4.07 3.37 -22.22
C GLU A 21 3.05 4.38 -21.70
N ILE A 22 2.00 3.92 -21.01
CA ILE A 22 0.96 4.78 -20.42
C ILE A 22 1.58 5.73 -19.38
N ALA A 23 2.41 5.22 -18.48
CA ALA A 23 3.05 6.01 -17.43
C ALA A 23 4.27 6.82 -17.92
N LYS A 24 4.69 6.66 -19.18
CA LYS A 24 5.89 7.31 -19.75
C LYS A 24 7.16 7.04 -18.94
N VAL A 25 7.37 5.78 -18.57
CA VAL A 25 8.56 5.29 -17.88
C VAL A 25 9.19 4.12 -18.65
N SER A 26 10.40 3.71 -18.28
CA SER A 26 11.00 2.54 -18.92
C SER A 26 10.34 1.24 -18.46
N ARG A 27 10.20 0.24 -19.34
CA ARG A 27 9.77 -1.11 -18.95
C ARG A 27 10.68 -1.71 -17.87
N ALA A 28 11.98 -1.42 -17.91
CA ALA A 28 12.94 -1.84 -16.88
C ALA A 28 12.61 -1.23 -15.51
N THR A 29 12.08 0.00 -15.47
CA THR A 29 11.59 0.63 -14.23
C THR A 29 10.43 -0.18 -13.65
N ILE A 30 9.43 -0.55 -14.46
CA ILE A 30 8.30 -1.38 -14.00
C ILE A 30 8.80 -2.70 -13.42
N ILE A 31 9.65 -3.43 -14.17
CA ILE A 31 10.21 -4.72 -13.73
C ILE A 31 10.92 -4.58 -12.38
N ARG A 32 11.78 -3.57 -12.22
CA ARG A 32 12.53 -3.35 -10.97
C ARG A 32 11.61 -3.01 -9.80
N ILE A 33 10.51 -2.29 -10.02
CA ILE A 33 9.55 -1.96 -8.96
C ILE A 33 8.81 -3.22 -8.52
N GLU A 34 8.30 -4.01 -9.46
CA GLU A 34 7.55 -5.24 -9.16
C GLU A 34 8.41 -6.31 -8.47
N GLN A 35 9.72 -6.31 -8.73
CA GLN A 35 10.66 -7.20 -8.06
C GLN A 35 11.12 -6.70 -6.67
N GLY A 36 10.73 -5.48 -6.26
CA GLY A 36 11.19 -4.88 -5.00
C GLY A 36 12.66 -4.42 -5.01
N ASN A 37 13.33 -4.41 -6.18
CA ASN A 37 14.77 -4.13 -6.34
C ASN A 37 15.11 -2.62 -6.39
N LEU A 38 14.27 -1.77 -5.83
CA LEU A 38 14.45 -0.31 -5.81
C LEU A 38 14.54 0.21 -4.39
N LYS A 39 15.75 0.61 -3.99
CA LYS A 39 16.03 1.29 -2.72
C LYS A 39 15.43 2.70 -2.68
N TYR A 40 15.44 3.39 -3.82
CA TYR A 40 14.91 4.74 -3.98
C TYR A 40 14.12 4.85 -5.27
N LEU A 41 12.87 5.30 -5.18
CA LEU A 41 12.00 5.61 -6.30
C LEU A 41 11.67 7.11 -6.25
N LYS A 42 11.76 7.80 -7.39
CA LYS A 42 11.45 9.23 -7.44
C LYS A 42 9.95 9.44 -7.29
N SER A 43 9.55 10.47 -6.55
CA SER A 43 8.13 10.82 -6.37
C SER A 43 7.39 11.07 -7.68
N ASP A 44 8.05 11.67 -8.67
CA ASP A 44 7.52 11.83 -10.03
C ASP A 44 7.15 10.49 -10.69
N THR A 45 7.99 9.46 -10.50
CA THR A 45 7.71 8.12 -11.03
C THR A 45 6.53 7.47 -10.29
N MET A 46 6.44 7.65 -8.97
CA MET A 46 5.28 7.17 -8.19
C MET A 46 3.98 7.81 -8.66
N LEU A 47 3.99 9.13 -8.86
CA LEU A 47 2.83 9.88 -9.35
C LEU A 47 2.40 9.45 -10.76
N LYS A 48 3.34 9.28 -11.69
CA LYS A 48 3.04 8.81 -13.04
C LYS A 48 2.37 7.43 -13.06
N LEU A 49 2.83 6.52 -12.20
CA LEU A 49 2.26 5.17 -12.09
C LEU A 49 0.87 5.19 -11.44
N ALA A 50 0.70 6.01 -10.40
CA ALA A 50 -0.59 6.24 -9.75
C ALA A 50 -1.63 6.77 -10.76
N LEU A 51 -1.27 7.79 -11.54
CA LEU A 51 -2.14 8.34 -12.60
C LEU A 51 -2.44 7.32 -13.70
N ALA A 52 -1.45 6.54 -14.15
CA ALA A 52 -1.64 5.52 -15.18
C ALA A 52 -2.56 4.37 -14.73
N LEU A 53 -2.62 4.12 -13.43
CA LEU A 53 -3.44 3.07 -12.81
C LEU A 53 -4.73 3.61 -12.20
N ASP A 54 -4.99 4.92 -12.31
CA ASP A 54 -6.16 5.57 -11.71
C ASP A 54 -6.33 5.15 -10.24
N SER A 55 -5.26 5.32 -9.46
CA SER A 55 -5.13 4.89 -8.06
C SER A 55 -4.27 5.89 -7.30
N ASP A 56 -4.37 5.92 -5.97
CA ASP A 56 -3.52 6.78 -5.15
C ASP A 56 -2.12 6.18 -4.96
N ILE A 57 -1.13 7.05 -4.74
CA ILE A 57 0.26 6.62 -4.47
C ILE A 57 0.32 5.70 -3.25
N SER A 58 -0.47 5.99 -2.21
CA SER A 58 -0.55 5.18 -0.99
C SER A 58 -1.06 3.77 -1.22
N ASP A 59 -2.03 3.63 -2.12
CA ASP A 59 -2.62 2.34 -2.44
C ASP A 59 -1.61 1.40 -3.11
N ILE A 60 -0.62 1.97 -3.80
CA ILE A 60 0.40 1.24 -4.55
C ILE A 60 1.66 1.01 -3.71
N PHE A 61 2.13 2.03 -2.99
CA PHE A 61 3.51 2.07 -2.46
C PHE A 61 3.65 2.13 -0.93
N PHE A 62 2.57 2.33 -0.16
CA PHE A 62 2.65 2.53 1.29
C PHE A 62 1.81 1.53 2.10
N LYS A 63 1.68 0.29 1.61
CA LYS A 63 0.97 -0.78 2.29
C LYS A 63 1.81 -1.38 3.44
N ASP A 64 2.07 -0.58 4.46
CA ASP A 64 2.57 -1.09 5.74
C ASP A 64 1.36 -1.37 6.64
N PHE A 65 1.23 -2.62 7.08
CA PHE A 65 0.04 -3.15 7.76
C PHE A 65 -0.36 -2.31 8.98
N VAL A 66 -1.54 -1.70 8.95
CA VAL A 66 -2.24 -1.29 10.18
C VAL A 66 -2.85 -2.55 10.78
N MET A 67 -2.17 -3.16 11.75
CA MET A 67 -2.83 -4.08 12.67
C MET A 67 -3.69 -3.26 13.62
N GLN A 68 -5.01 -3.22 13.39
CA GLN A 68 -5.94 -2.68 14.38
C GLN A 68 -5.95 -3.63 15.58
N THR A 69 -5.37 -3.20 16.70
CA THR A 69 -5.60 -3.84 18.00
C THR A 69 -7.09 -3.71 18.30
N GLN A 70 -7.80 -4.83 18.45
CA GLN A 70 -9.21 -4.81 18.82
C GLN A 70 -9.41 -3.94 20.07
N GLN A 71 -10.25 -2.92 19.94
CA GLN A 71 -10.86 -2.26 21.09
C GLN A 71 -11.82 -3.26 21.72
N ASN A 72 -11.41 -3.91 22.81
CA ASN A 72 -12.36 -4.49 23.75
C ASN A 72 -12.98 -3.33 24.55
N SER A 73 -14.10 -2.83 24.05
CA SER A 73 -15.05 -2.05 24.84
C SER A 73 -15.86 -3.02 25.69
N ASP A 74 -15.35 -3.41 26.85
CA ASP A 74 -16.18 -3.94 27.93
C ASP A 74 -16.36 -2.84 28.97
N ILE A 75 -17.53 -2.20 28.90
CA ILE A 75 -18.09 -1.41 29.99
C ILE A 75 -18.99 -2.37 30.81
N SER A 76 -18.95 -2.16 32.12
CA SER A 76 -19.91 -2.57 33.16
C SER A 76 -19.81 -4.00 33.70
N GLY A 77 -19.46 -4.07 34.99
CA GLY A 77 -19.42 -5.27 35.81
C GLY A 77 -18.97 -4.95 37.23
N ASP A 78 -19.73 -4.05 37.87
CA ASP A 78 -20.10 -4.14 39.29
C ASP A 78 -19.10 -3.70 40.37
N TYR A 79 -19.64 -2.87 41.26
CA TYR A 79 -19.06 -2.44 42.53
C TYR A 79 -18.89 -3.64 43.47
N GLU A 80 -17.70 -3.83 44.06
CA GLU A 80 -17.57 -4.44 45.38
C GLU A 80 -16.79 -3.50 46.31
N VAL A 81 -17.49 -3.09 47.37
CA VAL A 81 -16.93 -2.36 48.52
C VAL A 81 -16.30 -3.41 49.43
N GLU A 82 -14.98 -3.40 49.59
CA GLU A 82 -14.35 -4.08 50.72
C GLU A 82 -14.00 -3.07 51.82
N GLU A 83 -14.72 -3.18 52.94
CA GLU A 83 -14.32 -2.62 54.22
C GLU A 83 -12.99 -3.24 54.69
N GLY A 84 -12.11 -2.42 55.29
CA GLY A 84 -10.83 -2.94 55.77
C GLY A 84 -10.05 -2.06 56.73
N ARG A 85 -10.62 -1.81 57.92
CA ARG A 85 -9.99 -1.44 59.21
C ARG A 85 -9.27 -0.09 59.37
#